data_AF-A0A961TBQ6-F1
#
_entry.id   AF-A0A961TBQ6-F1
#
_cell.length_a   1.000
_cell.length_b   1.000
_cell.length_c   1.000
_cell.angle_alpha   90.00
_cell.angle_beta   90.00
_cell.angle_gamma   90.00
#
_symmetry.space_group_name_H-M   'P 1'
#
loop_
_entity.id
_entity.type
_entity.pdbx_description
1 polymer ?
#
loop_
_entity_poly.entity_id
_entity_poly.type
_entity_poly.pdbx_seq_one_letter_code
_entity_poly.pdbx_strand_id
1 'polypeptide(L)'
;AIGQLRETISPGYGFTAIIVAFLGRLNPIGAIVAGLILALTYLGGESAQMSLGISDKVARVFQGMLLFFVLGCDTLIQYRIRLVTGRMKAEGAR
;
A
#
# COMPACT_ATOMS: atom_id res chain seq x y z
N ALA A 1 -3.90 32.89 14.51
CA ALA A 1 -5.16 32.13 14.64
C ALA A 1 -4.91 30.97 15.60
N ILE A 2 -5.20 31.19 16.89
CA ILE A 2 -5.13 30.19 17.96
C ILE A 2 -6.59 29.78 18.21
N GLY A 3 -6.92 28.49 18.08
CA GLY A 3 -8.27 27.97 18.33
C GLY A 3 -9.09 27.46 17.12
N GLN A 4 -8.49 27.28 15.94
CA GLN A 4 -9.17 26.54 14.87
C GLN A 4 -9.01 25.03 15.11
N LEU A 5 -10.13 24.30 15.22
CA LEU A 5 -10.15 22.86 14.95
C LEU A 5 -9.67 22.70 13.51
N ARG A 6 -8.37 22.44 13.34
CA ARG A 6 -7.80 22.13 12.04
C ARG A 6 -8.47 20.83 11.61
N GLU A 7 -9.48 20.92 10.73
CA GLU A 7 -10.28 19.77 10.27
C GLU A 7 -9.39 18.62 9.75
N THR A 8 -8.17 18.94 9.33
CA THR A 8 -7.14 17.98 8.97
C THR A 8 -6.24 17.65 10.18
N ILE A 9 -6.68 16.73 11.04
CA ILE A 9 -5.83 16.12 12.10
C ILE A 9 -4.61 15.39 11.51
N SER A 10 -4.64 14.99 10.24
CA SER A 10 -3.52 14.31 9.59
C SER A 10 -3.54 14.44 8.06
N PRO A 11 -2.76 15.35 7.47
CA PRO A 11 -2.62 15.43 6.01
C PRO A 11 -1.79 14.26 5.50
N GLY A 12 -2.40 13.08 5.34
CA GLY A 12 -1.78 11.90 4.69
C GLY A 12 -1.22 10.81 5.62
N TYR A 13 -1.17 11.04 6.94
CA TYR A 13 -0.70 10.01 7.88
C TYR A 13 -1.62 8.78 7.93
N GLY A 14 -2.94 8.95 7.75
CA GLY A 14 -3.89 7.82 7.72
C GLY A 14 -3.61 6.85 6.57
N PHE A 15 -3.30 7.35 5.37
CA PHE A 15 -2.93 6.52 4.23
C PHE A 15 -1.64 5.73 4.49
N THR A 16 -0.64 6.40 5.06
CA THR A 16 0.63 5.80 5.46
C THR A 16 0.42 4.72 6.53
N ALA A 17 -0.45 4.95 7.50
CA ALA A 17 -0.78 4.01 8.57
C ALA A 17 -1.43 2.71 8.04
N ILE A 18 -2.23 2.79 6.97
CA ILE A 18 -2.79 1.60 6.32
C ILE A 18 -1.67 0.69 5.81
N ILE A 19 -0.66 1.26 5.13
CA ILE A 19 0.49 0.50 4.61
C ILE A 19 1.23 -0.20 5.75
N VAL A 20 1.53 0.53 6.82
CA VAL A 20 2.24 0.00 7.98
C VAL A 20 1.45 -1.14 8.66
N ALA A 21 0.14 -0.98 8.79
CA ALA A 21 -0.72 -1.99 9.42
C ALA A 21 -0.74 -3.32 8.63
N PHE A 22 -0.86 -3.24 7.30
CA PHE A 22 -0.82 -4.42 6.43
C PHE A 22 0.57 -5.05 6.39
N LEU A 23 1.62 -4.25 6.23
CA LEU A 23 3.00 -4.74 6.21
C LEU A 23 3.40 -5.39 7.55
N GLY A 24 2.91 -4.85 8.67
CA GLY A 24 3.10 -5.39 10.02
C GLY A 24 2.24 -6.62 10.35
N ARG A 25 1.36 -7.09 9.44
CA ARG A 25 0.40 -8.18 9.66
C ARG A 25 -0.41 -8.02 10.95
N LEU A 26 -0.90 -6.80 11.23
CA LEU A 26 -1.66 -6.44 12.45
C LEU A 26 -0.92 -6.67 13.79
N ASN A 27 0.38 -6.98 13.78
CA ASN A 27 1.16 -7.15 15.01
C ASN A 27 1.85 -5.84 15.41
N PRO A 28 1.84 -5.46 16.70
CA PRO A 28 2.40 -4.18 17.15
C PRO A 28 3.91 -4.08 16.90
N ILE A 29 4.66 -5.16 17.16
CA ILE A 29 6.11 -5.22 16.89
C ILE A 29 6.37 -5.14 15.36
N GLY A 30 5.55 -5.84 14.58
CA GLY A 30 5.62 -5.79 13.12
C GLY A 30 5.35 -4.39 12.56
N ALA A 31 4.39 -3.67 13.13
CA ALA A 31 4.05 -2.30 12.75
C ALA A 31 5.19 -1.31 13.03
N ILE A 32 5.94 -1.49 14.13
CA ILE A 32 7.11 -0.64 14.43
C ILE A 32 8.19 -0.82 13.35
N VAL A 33 8.53 -2.07 13.03
CA VAL A 33 9.55 -2.39 12.01
C VAL A 33 9.08 -1.94 10.62
N ALA A 34 7.82 -2.22 10.28
CA ALA A 34 7.19 -1.78 9.02
C ALA A 34 7.19 -0.24 8.90
N GLY A 35 6.91 0.47 9.99
CA GLY A 35 6.95 1.93 10.04
C GLY A 35 8.35 2.49 9.78
N LEU A 36 9.39 1.87 10.34
CA LEU A 36 10.78 2.24 10.07
C LEU A 36 11.16 2.03 8.60
N ILE A 37 10.84 0.87 8.03
CA ILE A 37 11.11 0.57 6.62
C ILE A 37 10.38 1.56 5.70
N LEU A 38 9.11 1.85 6.01
CA LEU A 38 8.32 2.78 5.23
C LEU A 38 8.84 4.22 5.35
N ALA A 39 9.29 4.64 6.54
CA ALA A 39 9.90 5.95 6.75
C ALA A 39 11.21 6.11 5.95
N LEU A 40 12.08 5.10 5.95
CA LEU A 40 13.30 5.09 5.13
C LEU A 40 12.97 5.18 3.64
N THR A 41 11.97 4.43 3.20
CA THR A 41 11.53 4.44 1.79
C THR A 41 10.92 5.78 1.39
N TYR A 42 10.16 6.41 2.29
CA TYR A 42 9.58 7.73 2.05
C TYR A 42 10.65 8.81 1.94
N LEU A 43 11.56 8.89 2.92
CA LEU A 43 12.66 9.87 2.92
C LEU A 43 13.62 9.64 1.75
N GLY A 44 13.90 8.37 1.43
CA GLY A 44 14.66 7.99 0.23
C GLY A 44 13.96 8.45 -1.05
N GLY A 45 12.65 8.22 -1.17
CA GLY A 45 11.87 8.65 -2.33
C GLY A 45 11.77 10.17 -2.47
N GLU A 46 11.65 10.90 -1.36
CA GLU A 46 11.65 12.37 -1.33
C GLU A 46 13.01 12.95 -1.74
N SER A 47 14.09 12.40 -1.20
CA SER A 47 15.46 12.80 -1.56
C SER A 47 15.78 12.52 -3.04
N ALA A 48 15.29 11.40 -3.58
CA ALA A 48 15.41 11.08 -5.00
C ALA A 48 14.60 12.04 -5.88
N GLN A 49 13.40 12.44 -5.44
CA GLN A 49 12.59 13.42 -6.15
C GLN A 49 13.23 14.80 -6.19
N MET A 50 13.79 15.25 -5.06
CA MET A 50 14.54 16.52 -5.01
C MET A 50 15.75 16.48 -5.93
N SER A 51 16.50 15.37 -5.94
CA SER A 51 17.69 15.20 -6.78
C SER A 51 17.36 15.18 -8.28
N LEU A 52 16.19 14.65 -8.64
CA LEU A 52 15.72 14.57 -10.03
C LEU A 52 14.88 15.78 -10.46
N GLY A 53 14.60 16.74 -9.56
CA GLY A 53 13.82 17.95 -9.83
C GLY A 53 12.34 17.68 -10.17
N ILE A 54 11.78 16.57 -9.69
CA ILE A 54 10.41 16.14 -10.03
C ILE A 54 9.41 16.62 -8.97
N SER A 55 8.16 16.86 -9.39
CA SER A 55 7.08 17.33 -8.51
C SER A 55 6.72 16.33 -7.39
N ASP A 56 6.35 16.87 -6.20
CA ASP A 56 5.85 16.14 -5.02
C ASP A 56 4.67 15.19 -5.28
N LYS A 57 3.99 15.33 -6.41
CA LYS A 57 2.93 14.37 -6.78
C LYS A 57 3.49 12.97 -7.02
N VAL A 58 4.76 12.85 -7.42
CA VAL A 58 5.42 11.57 -7.65
C VAL A 58 5.61 10.80 -6.34
N ALA A 59 5.91 11.48 -5.22
CA ALA A 59 6.00 10.84 -3.90
C ALA A 59 4.71 10.12 -3.53
N ARG A 60 3.58 10.79 -3.74
CA ARG A 60 2.25 10.23 -3.43
C ARG A 60 1.90 9.05 -4.33
N VAL A 61 2.23 9.13 -5.63
CA VAL A 61 2.04 8.01 -6.55
C VAL A 61 2.90 6.81 -6.13
N PHE A 62 4.16 7.06 -5.75
CA PHE A 62 5.07 6.01 -5.30
C PHE A 62 4.58 5.31 -4.02
N GLN A 63 4.07 6.07 -3.04
CA GLN A 63 3.42 5.50 -1.86
C GLN A 63 2.19 4.63 -2.22
N GLY A 64 1.39 5.07 -3.20
CA GLY A 64 0.26 4.30 -3.73
C GLY A 64 0.68 2.99 -4.40
N MET A 65 1.74 3.04 -5.21
CA MET A 65 2.31 1.86 -5.84
C MET A 65 2.86 0.87 -4.80
N LEU A 66 3.54 1.36 -3.77
CA LEU A 66 4.00 0.54 -2.65
C LEU A 66 2.84 -0.20 -1.97
N LEU A 67 1.78 0.52 -1.61
CA LEU A 67 0.58 -0.07 -1.03
C LEU A 67 -0.01 -1.14 -1.96
N PHE A 68 -0.12 -0.84 -3.26
CA PHE A 68 -0.65 -1.77 -4.25
C PHE A 68 0.17 -3.05 -4.34
N PHE A 69 1.50 -2.97 -4.39
CA PHE A 69 2.35 -4.14 -4.43
C PHE A 69 2.31 -4.94 -3.12
N VAL A 70 2.32 -4.28 -1.96
CA VAL A 70 2.24 -4.96 -0.66
C VAL A 70 0.92 -5.73 -0.54
N LEU A 71 -0.22 -5.08 -0.80
CA LEU A 71 -1.53 -5.73 -0.76
C LEU A 71 -1.69 -6.79 -1.84
N GLY A 72 -1.19 -6.52 -3.05
CA GLY A 72 -1.22 -7.47 -4.16
C GLY A 72 -0.47 -8.75 -3.83
N CYS A 73 0.76 -8.64 -3.33
CA CYS A 73 1.55 -9.77 -2.86
C CYS A 73 0.87 -10.51 -1.71
N ASP A 74 0.38 -9.79 -0.68
CA ASP A 74 -0.31 -10.42 0.46
C ASP A 74 -1.57 -11.20 0.00
N THR A 75 -2.35 -10.60 -0.90
CA THR A 75 -3.54 -11.25 -1.49
C THR A 75 -3.16 -12.50 -2.29
N LEU A 76 -2.12 -12.43 -3.12
CA LEU A 76 -1.65 -13.57 -3.91
C LEU A 76 -1.11 -14.72 -3.05
N ILE A 77 -0.53 -14.42 -1.89
CA ILE A 77 -0.02 -15.41 -0.94
C ILE A 77 -1.18 -16.08 -0.18
N GLN A 78 -2.15 -15.29 0.29
CA GLN A 78 -3.29 -15.79 1.06
C GLN A 78 -4.33 -16.50 0.19
N TYR A 79 -4.51 -16.06 -1.05
CA TYR A 79 -5.49 -16.59 -1.98
C TYR A 79 -4.82 -17.50 -3.01
N ARG A 80 -4.98 -18.82 -2.86
CA ARG A 80 -4.54 -19.77 -3.90
C ARG A 80 -5.38 -19.57 -5.15
N ILE A 81 -4.75 -19.06 -6.22
CA ILE A 81 -5.38 -18.91 -7.53
C ILE A 81 -5.83 -20.28 -8.02
N ARG A 82 -7.14 -20.56 -7.94
CA ARG A 82 -7.74 -21.78 -8.50
C ARG A 82 -8.33 -21.42 -9.86
N LEU A 83 -7.58 -21.67 -10.93
CA LEU A 83 -8.08 -21.56 -12.30
C LEU A 83 -9.13 -22.64 -12.53
N VAL A 84 -10.40 -22.28 -12.36
CA VAL A 84 -11.52 -23.15 -12.74
C VAL A 84 -11.71 -23.00 -14.25
N THR A 85 -10.98 -23.82 -15.03
CA THR A 85 -11.34 -24.06 -16.43
C THR A 85 -12.69 -24.76 -16.43
N GLY A 86 -13.74 -24.02 -16.74
CA GLY A 86 -15.06 -24.57 -16.99
C GLY A 86 -15.00 -25.44 -18.25
N ARG A 87 -14.80 -26.75 -18.09
CA ARG A 87 -15.18 -27.70 -19.14
C ARG A 87 -16.71 -27.70 -19.20
N MET A 88 -17.28 -26.91 -20.12
CA MET A 88 -18.66 -27.15 -20.57
C MET A 88 -18.70 -28.56 -21.15
N LYS A 89 -19.23 -29.50 -20.38
CA LYS A 89 -19.57 -30.83 -20.85
C LYS A 89 -20.75 -30.67 -21.81
N ALA A 90 -20.47 -30.76 -23.11
CA ALA A 90 -21.50 -30.87 -24.13
C ALA A 90 -22.21 -32.21 -23.94
N GLU A 91 -23.24 -32.22 -23.11
CA GLU A 91 -24.10 -33.37 -22.84
C GLU A 91 -25.47 -33.04 -23.45
N GLY A 92 -25.67 -33.42 -24.71
CA GLY A 92 -26.92 -33.12 -25.40
C GLY A 92 -26.88 -33.28 -26.91
N ALA A 93 -26.60 -34.49 -27.39
CA ALA A 93 -27.05 -34.93 -28.72
C ALA A 93 -27.18 -36.46 -28.68
N ARG A 94 -28.27 -36.92 -28.05
CA ARG A 94 -28.84 -38.23 -28.34
C ARG A 94 -29.72 -38.11 -29.57
#